data_AF-A0A6G3DG24-F1
#
_entry.id   AF-A0A6G3DG24-F1
#
_cell.length_a   1.000
_cell.length_b   1.000
_cell.length_c   1.000
_cell.angle_alpha   90.00
_cell.angle_beta   90.00
_cell.angle_gamma   90.00
#
_symmetry.space_group_name_H-M   'P 1'
#
loop_
_entity.id
_entity.type
_entity.pdbx_description
1 polymer ?
#
loop_
_entity_poly.entity_id
_entity_poly.type
_entity_poly.pdbx_seq_one_letter_code
_entity_poly.pdbx_strand_id
1 'polypeptide(L)' 'SVADLVYVRLSDGVGGGLVVGGQLVTGSSGLAGELGHVTVEPAGRPCRCGKRGCLETVASVPGILAACWEFGLRLENL' A
#
# COMPACT_ATOMS: atom_id res chain seq x y z
N SER A 1 -18.39 -16.78 9.80
CA SER A 1 -17.32 -15.89 10.31
C SER A 1 -16.05 -16.22 9.57
N VAL A 2 -15.18 -15.24 9.34
CA VAL A 2 -13.83 -15.48 8.80
C VAL A 2 -12.86 -15.42 9.98
N ALA A 3 -12.12 -16.50 10.22
CA ALA A 3 -11.17 -16.56 11.32
C ALA A 3 -9.86 -15.81 11.00
N ASP A 4 -9.42 -15.88 9.74
CA ASP A 4 -8.17 -15.28 9.29
C ASP A 4 -8.41 -14.44 8.04
N LEU A 5 -8.04 -13.16 8.09
CA LEU A 5 -8.30 -12.17 7.04
C LEU A 5 -7.11 -11.22 6.91
N VAL A 6 -6.75 -10.91 5.67
CA VAL A 6 -5.95 -9.72 5.35
C VAL A 6 -6.86 -8.74 4.60
N TYR A 7 -7.06 -7.57 5.20
CA TYR A 7 -7.72 -6.44 4.56
C TYR A 7 -6.66 -5.54 3.92
N VAL A 8 -6.89 -5.13 2.68
CA VAL A 8 -6.04 -4.19 1.94
C VAL A 8 -6.92 -3.06 1.41
N ARG A 9 -6.58 -1.82 1.78
CA ARG A 9 -7.23 -0.62 1.27
C ARG A 9 -6.33 0.02 0.22
N LEU A 10 -6.86 0.20 -0.99
CA LEU A 10 -6.21 0.93 -2.08
C LEU A 10 -7.00 2.20 -2.35
N SER A 11 -6.34 3.35 -2.24
CA SER A 11 -6.94 4.70 -2.34
C SER A 11 -5.83 5.70 -2.69
N ASP A 12 -5.98 6.95 -2.30
CA ASP A 12 -4.92 7.97 -2.17
C ASP A 12 -3.61 7.44 -1.52
N GLY A 13 -3.72 6.47 -0.62
CA GLY A 13 -2.60 5.68 -0.07
C GLY A 13 -2.93 4.19 -0.01
N VAL A 14 -2.02 3.41 0.59
CA VAL A 14 -2.24 1.98 0.82
C VAL A 14 -2.18 1.68 2.31
N GLY A 15 -3.23 1.04 2.82
CA GLY A 15 -3.29 0.58 4.21
C GLY A 15 -3.71 -0.88 4.30
N GLY A 16 -3.58 -1.47 5.48
CA GLY A 16 -4.02 -2.83 5.71
C GLY A 16 -4.38 -3.11 7.15
N GLY A 17 -4.99 -4.27 7.35
CA GLY A 17 -5.32 -4.80 8.67
C GLY A 17 -5.35 -6.33 8.62
N LEU A 18 -5.01 -6.96 9.74
CA LEU A 18 -5.00 -8.42 9.84
C LEU A 18 -5.93 -8.87 10.96
N VAL A 19 -6.72 -9.88 10.68
CA VAL A 19 -7.43 -10.66 11.71
C VAL A 19 -6.84 -12.06 11.68
N VAL A 20 -6.47 -12.59 12.86
CA VAL A 20 -5.92 -13.94 13.02
C VAL A 20 -6.64 -14.61 14.19
N GLY A 21 -7.19 -15.81 13.98
CA GLY A 21 -7.99 -16.49 15.00
C GLY A 21 -9.20 -15.68 15.49
N GLY A 22 -9.78 -14.84 14.63
CA GLY A 22 -10.90 -13.96 14.95
C GLY A 22 -10.53 -12.72 15.77
N GLN A 23 -9.24 -12.42 15.95
CA GLN A 23 -8.76 -11.25 16.70
C GLN A 23 -8.01 -10.28 15.79
N LEU A 24 -8.24 -8.97 15.97
CA LEU A 24 -7.49 -7.92 15.27
C LEU A 24 -6.03 -7.94 15.74
N VAL A 25 -5.11 -8.00 14.79
CA VAL A 25 -3.67 -7.90 15.05
C VAL A 25 -3.26 -6.44 15.00
N THR A 26 -2.81 -5.90 16.13
CA THR A 26 -2.31 -4.52 16.26
C THR A 26 -0.79 -4.44 16.27
N GLY A 27 -0.10 -5.54 16.59
CA GLY A 27 1.35 -5.59 16.72
C GLY A 27 1.84 -5.02 18.06
N SER A 28 3.09 -5.29 18.43
CA SER A 28 3.66 -4.88 19.73
C SER A 28 3.76 -3.37 19.91
N SER A 29 3.80 -2.61 18.81
CA SER A 29 3.86 -1.15 18.80
C SER A 29 2.63 -0.47 18.20
N GLY A 30 1.56 -1.22 17.91
CA GLY A 30 0.35 -0.67 17.28
C GLY A 30 0.47 -0.39 15.78
N LEU A 31 1.54 -0.85 15.12
CA LEU A 31 1.84 -0.60 13.71
C LEU A 31 1.69 -1.85 12.82
N ALA A 32 0.98 -2.88 13.27
CA ALA A 32 0.67 -4.01 12.39
C ALA A 32 -0.25 -3.57 11.25
N GLY A 33 -0.05 -4.14 10.07
CA GLY A 33 -0.88 -3.81 8.91
C GLY A 33 -0.42 -2.59 8.10
N GLU A 34 0.75 -2.01 8.40
CA GLU A 34 1.43 -0.98 7.59
C GLU A 34 1.94 -1.52 6.23
N LEU A 35 1.06 -2.22 5.49
CA LEU A 35 1.33 -2.87 4.21
C LEU A 35 1.77 -1.87 3.14
N GLY A 36 1.25 -0.64 3.21
CA GLY A 36 1.63 0.43 2.29
C GLY A 36 3.11 0.76 2.30
N HIS A 37 3.83 0.46 3.38
CA HIS A 37 5.26 0.77 3.57
C HIS A 37 6.18 -0.46 3.47
N VAL A 38 5.64 -1.60 3.03
CA VAL A 38 6.45 -2.77 2.64
C VAL A 38 7.14 -2.45 1.32
N THR A 39 8.47 -2.60 1.26
CA THR A 39 9.24 -2.43 0.03
C THR A 39 8.96 -3.60 -0.91
N VAL A 40 8.38 -3.29 -2.08
CA VAL A 40 8.09 -4.25 -3.15
C VAL A 40 8.96 -4.01 -4.38
N GLU A 41 9.50 -2.80 -4.54
CA GLU A 41 10.43 -2.44 -5.61
C GLU A 41 11.67 -1.74 -5.03
N PRO A 42 12.77 -2.45 -4.68
CA PRO A 42 13.91 -1.84 -4.00
C PRO A 42 14.55 -0.62 -4.71
N ALA A 43 14.48 -0.61 -6.04
CA ALA A 43 14.96 0.48 -6.88
C ALA A 43 13.89 1.53 -7.23
N GLY A 44 12.68 1.40 -6.70
CA GLY A 44 11.50 2.16 -7.10
C GLY A 44 11.44 3.59 -6.55
N ARG A 45 10.26 4.20 -6.66
CA ARG A 45 10.02 5.61 -6.31
C ARG A 45 10.25 5.89 -4.81
N PRO A 46 10.68 7.12 -4.45
CA PRO A 46 10.78 7.51 -3.04
C PRO A 46 9.40 7.46 -2.36
N CYS A 47 9.35 6.97 -1.13
CA CYS A 47 8.14 6.94 -0.32
C CYS A 47 8.24 7.99 0.80
N ARG A 48 7.10 8.60 1.14
CA ARG A 48 7.00 9.58 2.24
C ARG A 48 7.46 9.06 3.60
N CYS A 49 7.47 7.74 3.81
CA CYS A 49 7.97 7.13 5.04
C CYS A 49 9.52 7.09 5.13
N GLY A 50 10.23 7.60 4.12
CA GLY A 50 11.70 7.65 4.06
C GLY A 50 12.35 6.48 3.32
N LYS A 51 11.60 5.42 3.00
CA LYS A 51 12.08 4.27 2.20
C LYS A 51 11.93 4.52 0.69
N ARG A 52 12.25 3.49 -0.11
CA ARG A 52 12.01 3.44 -1.56
C ARG A 52 11.17 2.23 -1.95
N GLY A 53 10.38 2.42 -3.01
CA GLY A 53 9.49 1.44 -3.65
C GLY A 53 8.60 0.67 -2.70
N CYS A 54 8.01 1.40 -1.76
CA CYS A 54 6.95 0.89 -0.92
C CYS A 54 5.71 0.54 -1.77
N LEU A 55 4.89 -0.42 -1.33
CA LEU A 55 3.66 -0.81 -2.03
C LEU A 55 2.75 0.39 -2.33
N GLU A 56 2.68 1.37 -1.43
CA GLU A 56 1.95 2.63 -1.66
C GLU A 56 2.42 3.37 -2.91
N THR A 57 3.73 3.38 -3.20
CA THR A 57 4.27 4.06 -4.38
C THR A 57 3.92 3.37 -5.69
N VAL A 58 3.38 2.16 -5.63
CA VAL A 58 3.02 1.34 -6.79
C VAL A 58 1.50 1.24 -6.94
N ALA A 59 0.77 0.99 -5.85
CA ALA A 59 -0.64 0.59 -5.88
C ALA A 59 -1.63 1.64 -5.35
N SER A 60 -1.15 2.80 -4.88
CA SER A 60 -2.04 3.95 -4.59
C SER A 60 -2.48 4.63 -5.88
N VAL A 61 -3.52 5.47 -5.80
CA VAL A 61 -3.95 6.31 -6.92
C VAL A 61 -2.78 7.15 -7.48
N PRO A 62 -1.99 7.89 -6.66
CA PRO A 62 -0.80 8.57 -7.17
C PRO A 62 0.23 7.63 -7.82
N GLY A 63 0.45 6.45 -7.25
CA GLY A 63 1.38 5.45 -7.79
C GLY A 63 0.95 4.93 -9.16
N ILE A 64 -0.34 4.63 -9.33
CA ILE A 64 -0.91 4.18 -10.60
C ILE A 64 -0.81 5.30 -11.65
N LEU A 65 -1.14 6.54 -11.28
CA LEU A 65 -1.06 7.67 -12.21
C LEU A 65 0.37 7.93 -12.69
N ALA A 66 1.34 7.89 -11.78
CA ALA A 66 2.73 8.04 -12.13
C ALA A 66 3.21 6.93 -13.09
N ALA A 67 2.79 5.68 -12.86
CA ALA A 67 3.09 4.58 -13.79
C ALA A 67 2.43 4.80 -15.16
N CYS A 68 1.16 5.20 -15.23
CA CYS A 68 0.49 5.55 -16.48
C CYS A 68 1.28 6.62 -17.27
N TRP A 69 1.76 7.65 -16.58
CA TRP A 69 2.53 8.72 -17.24
C TRP A 69 3.88 8.26 -17.77
N GLU A 70 4.57 7.35 -17.05
CA GLU A 70 5.81 6.70 -17.50
C GLU A 70 5.58 5.86 -18.76
N PHE A 71 4.41 5.22 -18.89
CA PHE A 71 3.99 4.51 -20.11
C PHE A 71 3.50 5.44 -21.23
N GLY A 72 3.59 6.77 -21.06
CA GLY A 72 3.15 7.74 -22.05
C GLY A 72 1.62 7.91 -22.12
N LEU A 73 0.86 7.27 -21.22
CA LEU A 73 -0.58 7.49 -21.13
C LEU A 73 -0.85 8.84 -20.45
N ARG A 74 -1.86 9.56 -20.96
CA ARG A 74 -2.40 10.76 -20.33
C ARG A 74 -3.88 10.50 -20.12
N LEU A 75 -4.28 10.43 -18.86
CA LEU A 75 -5.67 10.21 -18.49
C LEU A 75 -6.34 11.57 -18.46
N GLU A 76 -7.16 11.84 -19.47
CA GLU A 76 -8.00 13.02 -19.53
C GLU A 76 -9.24 12.78 -18.65
N ASN A 77 -9.58 13.76 -17.80
CA ASN A 77 -10.77 13.77 -16.92
C ASN A 77 -10.78 12.78 -15.73
N LEU A 78 -9.72 12.76 -14.92
CA LEU A 78 -9.74 12.22 -13.55
C LEU A 78 -10.04 13.28 -12.51
#